data_AF-A0A4Y3WEZ4-F1
#
_entry.id   AF-A0A4Y3WEZ4-F1
#
_cell.length_a   1.000
_cell.length_b   1.000
_cell.length_c   1.000
_cell.angle_alpha   90.00
_cell.angle_beta   90.00
_cell.angle_gamma   90.00
#
_symmetry.space_group_name_H-M   'P 1'
#
loop_
_entity.id
_entity.type
_entity.pdbx_description
1 polymer ?
#
loop_
_entity_poly.entity_id
_entity_poly.type
_entity_poly.pdbx_seq_one_letter_code
_entity_poly.pdbx_strand_id
1 'polypeptide(L)'
;MAQMQSNRDDRIELRTTRDEKRLLTAAAAHERLDVTSFIMRAVLPAARDVVERAERLSLSKRDSLRVLDLLENPTPPTPALLAAARRRVARGRKHA
;
A
#
# COMPACT_ATOMS: atom_id res chain seq x y z
N MET A 1 10.11 3.57 -23.09
CA MET A 1 8.80 3.29 -22.47
C MET A 1 7.96 4.54 -22.62
N ALA A 2 6.85 4.48 -23.35
CA ALA A 2 5.98 5.63 -23.55
C ALA A 2 5.34 6.00 -22.20
N GLN A 3 5.61 7.22 -21.72
CA GLN A 3 4.86 7.79 -20.60
C GLN A 3 3.45 8.05 -21.12
N MET A 4 2.56 7.08 -20.89
CA MET A 4 1.13 7.26 -21.10
C MET A 4 0.71 8.35 -20.12
N GLN A 5 0.39 9.55 -20.63
CA GLN A 5 -0.19 10.61 -19.83
C GLN A 5 -1.55 10.10 -19.33
N SER A 6 -1.59 9.59 -18.10
CA SER A 6 -2.85 9.24 -17.45
C SER A 6 -3.61 10.55 -17.23
N ASN A 7 -4.78 10.67 -17.84
CA ASN A 7 -5.66 11.78 -17.57
C ASN A 7 -6.02 11.78 -16.07
N ARG A 8 -5.90 12.93 -15.40
CA ARG A 8 -6.19 13.04 -13.96
C ARG A 8 -7.69 13.27 -13.76
N ASP A 9 -8.47 12.23 -14.03
CA ASP A 9 -9.93 12.30 -14.01
C ASP A 9 -10.52 12.13 -12.59
N ASP A 10 -9.77 11.50 -11.69
CA ASP A 10 -10.16 11.33 -10.29
C ASP A 10 -9.95 12.62 -9.47
N ARG A 11 -10.93 12.94 -8.61
CA ARG A 11 -10.90 14.14 -7.75
C ARG A 11 -10.73 13.77 -6.27
N ILE A 12 -9.87 14.52 -5.60
CA ILE A 12 -9.71 14.50 -4.14
C ILE A 12 -10.31 15.78 -3.59
N GLU A 13 -11.32 15.66 -2.71
CA GLU A 13 -11.87 16.80 -1.97
C GLU A 13 -11.08 17.03 -0.69
N LEU A 14 -10.58 18.25 -0.51
CA LEU A 14 -9.84 18.67 0.69
C LEU A 14 -10.52 19.90 1.29
N ARG A 15 -10.89 19.79 2.57
CA ARG A 15 -11.31 20.94 3.38
C ARG A 15 -10.09 21.48 4.12
N THR A 16 -9.91 22.80 4.10
CA THR A 16 -8.83 23.48 4.82
C THR A 16 -9.39 24.72 5.52
N THR A 17 -8.69 25.15 6.56
CA THR A 17 -8.87 26.50 7.11
C THR A 17 -8.34 27.56 6.15
N ARG A 18 -8.67 28.83 6.45
CA ARG A 18 -8.17 29.97 5.68
C ARG A 18 -6.65 30.10 5.77
N ASP A 19 -6.08 29.84 6.95
CA ASP A 19 -4.65 30.02 7.19
C ASP A 19 -3.82 28.89 6.57
N GLU A 20 -4.31 27.65 6.61
CA GLU A 20 -3.72 26.54 5.86
C GLU A 20 -3.69 26.84 4.36
N LYS A 21 -4.80 27.32 3.78
CA LYS A 21 -4.84 27.68 2.35
C LYS A 21 -3.82 28.77 2.02
N ARG A 22 -3.69 29.80 2.85
CA ARG A 22 -2.73 30.89 2.66
C ARG A 22 -1.30 30.38 2.68
N LEU A 23 -0.96 29.55 3.67
CA LEU A 23 0.36 28.96 3.80
C LEU A 23 0.71 28.07 2.59
N LEU A 24 -0.20 27.16 2.21
CA LEU A 24 -0.01 26.27 1.06
C LEU A 24 0.14 27.05 -0.25
N THR A 25 -0.62 28.14 -0.42
CA THR A 25 -0.53 29.00 -1.60
C THR A 25 0.82 29.72 -1.67
N ALA A 26 1.31 30.27 -0.56
CA ALA A 26 2.61 30.92 -0.51
C ALA A 26 3.75 29.91 -0.78
N ALA A 27 3.69 28.73 -0.17
CA ALA A 27 4.68 27.68 -0.38
C ALA A 27 4.72 27.19 -1.84
N ALA A 28 3.55 26.99 -2.45
CA ALA A 28 3.46 26.64 -3.86
C ALA A 28 4.08 27.72 -4.77
N ALA A 29 3.84 29.00 -4.47
CA ALA A 29 4.43 30.11 -5.23
C ALA A 29 5.97 30.15 -5.14
N HIS A 30 6.54 29.91 -3.95
CA HIS A 30 8.00 29.82 -3.78
C HIS A 30 8.62 28.68 -4.59
N GLU A 31 7.89 27.58 -4.75
CA GLU A 31 8.29 26.40 -5.53
C GLU A 31 7.91 26.48 -7.01
N ARG A 32 7.28 27.59 -7.45
CA ARG A 32 6.76 27.79 -8.82
C ARG A 32 5.80 26.69 -9.26
N LEU A 33 4.93 26.26 -8.35
CA LEU A 33 3.88 25.26 -8.56
C LEU A 33 2.50 25.87 -8.30
N ASP A 34 1.45 25.25 -8.85
CA ASP A 34 0.11 25.44 -8.32
C ASP A 34 -0.08 24.68 -7.00
N VAL A 35 -1.12 25.03 -6.24
CA VAL A 35 -1.38 24.45 -4.91
C VAL A 35 -1.60 22.94 -4.99
N THR A 36 -2.30 22.47 -6.02
CA THR A 36 -2.57 21.04 -6.22
C THR A 36 -1.27 20.27 -6.43
N SER A 37 -0.41 20.74 -7.32
CA SER A 37 0.87 20.14 -7.65
C SER A 37 1.83 20.18 -6.46
N PHE A 38 1.83 21.27 -5.70
CA PHE A 38 2.58 21.37 -4.45
C PHE A 38 2.13 20.33 -3.42
N ILE A 39 0.81 20.22 -3.16
CA ILE A 39 0.25 19.23 -2.24
C ILE A 39 0.61 17.82 -2.70
N MET A 40 0.34 17.48 -3.98
CA MET A 40 0.60 16.14 -4.50
C MET A 40 2.09 15.77 -4.45
N ARG A 41 2.98 16.73 -4.74
CA ARG A 41 4.43 16.52 -4.65
C ARG A 41 4.88 16.24 -3.21
N ALA A 42 4.24 16.88 -2.22
CA ALA A 42 4.54 16.67 -0.81
C ALA A 42 3.98 15.34 -0.27
N VAL A 43 2.74 14.97 -0.63
CA VAL A 43 2.04 13.83 0.00
C VAL A 43 2.30 12.48 -0.68
N LEU A 44 2.56 12.44 -1.98
CA LEU A 44 2.75 11.18 -2.71
C LEU A 44 3.94 10.34 -2.21
N PRO A 45 5.11 10.91 -1.86
CA PRO A 45 6.19 10.14 -1.26
C PRO A 45 5.77 9.48 0.05
N ALA A 46 5.15 10.25 0.96
CA ALA A 46 4.69 9.72 2.24
C ALA A 46 3.64 8.61 2.07
N ALA A 47 2.71 8.77 1.12
CA ALA A 47 1.70 7.75 0.81
C ALA A 47 2.35 6.45 0.30
N ARG A 48 3.33 6.56 -0.61
CA ARG A 48 4.08 5.40 -1.13
C ARG A 48 4.82 4.67 -0.01
N ASP A 49 5.48 5.41 0.88
CA ASP A 49 6.22 4.81 1.99
C ASP A 49 5.29 4.08 2.97
N VAL A 50 4.08 4.60 3.21
CA VAL A 50 3.08 3.93 4.04
C VAL A 50 2.65 2.61 3.41
N VAL A 51 2.33 2.62 2.12
CA VAL A 51 1.92 1.40 1.39
C VAL A 51 3.06 0.39 1.35
N GLU A 52 4.28 0.82 1.04
CA GLU A 52 5.44 -0.06 0.99
C GLU A 52 5.70 -0.73 2.34
N ARG A 53 5.66 0.01 3.45
CA ARG A 53 5.85 -0.57 4.79
C ARG A 53 4.73 -1.55 5.17
N ALA A 54 3.51 -1.32 4.69
CA ALA A 54 2.39 -2.19 5.00
C ALA A 54 2.42 -3.49 4.17
N GLU A 55 2.89 -3.42 2.93
CA GLU A 55 2.79 -4.53 1.97
C GLU A 55 4.09 -5.30 1.78
N ARG A 56 5.26 -4.71 2.08
CA ARG A 56 6.56 -5.34 1.88
C ARG A 56 7.09 -5.96 3.17
N LEU A 57 7.32 -7.27 3.13
CA LEU A 57 8.11 -7.97 4.15
C LEU A 57 9.60 -7.95 3.75
N SER A 58 10.42 -7.28 4.55
CA SER A 58 11.88 -7.34 4.39
C SER A 58 12.43 -8.55 5.14
N LEU A 59 13.01 -9.49 4.42
CA LEU A 59 13.59 -10.71 4.98
C LEU A 59 15.11 -10.56 5.15
N SER A 60 15.65 -11.10 6.24
CA SER A 60 17.10 -11.29 6.36
C SER A 60 17.56 -12.31 5.32
N LYS A 61 18.86 -12.32 4.97
CA LYS A 61 19.42 -13.32 4.04
C LYS A 61 19.07 -14.76 4.44
N ARG A 62 19.13 -15.07 5.74
CA ARG A 62 18.78 -16.38 6.28
C ARG A 62 17.31 -16.71 6.00
N ASP A 63 16.41 -15.77 6.28
CA ASP A 63 14.97 -16.01 6.12
C ASP A 63 14.58 -16.04 4.64
N SER A 64 15.25 -15.25 3.78
CA SER A 64 15.09 -15.32 2.33
C SER A 64 15.43 -16.71 1.78
N LEU A 65 16.57 -17.29 2.19
CA LEU A 65 16.96 -18.65 1.77
C LEU A 65 15.96 -19.69 2.26
N ARG A 66 15.45 -19.53 3.50
CA ARG A 66 14.44 -20.43 4.05
C ARG A 66 13.11 -20.35 3.30
N VAL A 67 12.67 -19.15 2.94
CA VAL A 67 11.44 -18.98 2.13
C VAL A 67 11.63 -19.60 0.75
N LEU A 68 12.79 -19.38 0.11
CA LEU A 68 13.08 -19.96 -1.20
C LEU A 68 13.04 -21.50 -1.16
N ASP A 69 13.70 -22.12 -0.19
CA ASP A 69 13.69 -23.58 -0.03
C ASP A 69 12.27 -24.12 0.17
N LEU A 70 11.42 -23.44 0.96
CA LEU A 70 10.02 -23.84 1.14
C LEU A 70 9.16 -23.67 -0.13
N LEU A 71 9.51 -22.74 -1.01
CA LEU A 71 8.82 -22.55 -2.30
C LEU A 71 9.25 -23.61 -3.33
N GLU A 72 10.53 -23.97 -3.36
CA GLU A 72 11.09 -24.98 -4.26
C GLU A 72 10.76 -26.41 -3.79
N ASN A 73 10.77 -26.62 -2.47
CA ASN A 73 10.55 -27.90 -1.80
C ASN A 73 9.37 -27.81 -0.82
N PRO A 74 8.13 -27.70 -1.31
CA PRO A 74 6.98 -27.51 -0.43
C PRO A 74 6.72 -28.73 0.45
N THR A 75 6.68 -28.52 1.77
CA THR A 75 6.36 -29.59 2.73
C THR A 75 4.86 -29.88 2.77
N PRO A 76 4.44 -31.14 3.01
CA PRO A 76 3.03 -31.48 3.12
C PRO A 76 2.37 -30.78 4.32
N PRO A 77 1.06 -30.45 4.24
CA PRO A 77 0.31 -29.84 5.34
C PRO A 77 0.35 -30.69 6.61
N THR A 78 0.52 -30.05 7.77
CA THR A 78 0.50 -30.75 9.06
C THR A 78 -0.90 -31.26 9.41
N PRO A 79 -1.04 -32.32 10.22
CA PRO A 79 -2.34 -32.81 10.68
C PRO A 79 -3.19 -31.72 11.37
N ALA A 80 -2.54 -30.83 12.13
CA ALA A 80 -3.18 -29.69 12.77
C ALA A 80 -3.75 -28.68 11.76
N LEU A 81 -2.99 -28.38 10.70
CA LEU A 81 -3.45 -27.50 9.61
C LEU A 81 -4.64 -28.11 8.86
N LEU A 82 -4.59 -29.42 8.56
CA LEU A 82 -5.70 -30.14 7.93
C LEU A 82 -6.96 -30.16 8.80
N ALA A 83 -6.82 -30.31 10.12
CA ALA A 83 -7.95 -30.23 11.05
C ALA A 83 -8.54 -28.82 11.10
N ALA A 84 -7.71 -27.77 11.12
CA ALA A 84 -8.16 -26.38 11.09
C ALA A 84 -8.91 -26.02 9.80
N ALA A 85 -8.38 -26.46 8.64
CA ALA A 85 -9.04 -26.28 7.35
C ALA A 85 -10.44 -26.93 7.33
N ARG A 86 -10.56 -28.18 7.81
CA ARG A 86 -11.85 -28.88 7.94
C ARG A 86 -12.84 -28.12 8.82
N ARG A 87 -12.40 -27.59 9.97
CA ARG A 87 -13.25 -26.76 10.85
C ARG A 87 -13.73 -25.47 10.17
N ARG A 88 -12.89 -24.82 9.35
CA ARG A 88 -13.27 -23.61 8.60
C ARG A 88 -14.36 -23.91 7.58
N VAL A 89 -14.21 -24.97 6.80
CA VAL A 89 -15.21 -25.39 5.81
C VAL A 89 -16.55 -25.74 6.49
N ALA A 90 -16.50 -26.51 7.59
CA ALA A 90 -17.71 -26.88 8.33
C ALA A 90 -18.46 -25.68 8.91
N ARG A 91 -17.76 -24.61 9.33
CA ARG A 91 -18.39 -23.37 9.79
C ARG A 91 -19.07 -22.59 8.66
N GLY A 92 -18.44 -22.50 7.49
CA GLY A 92 -19.04 -21.84 6.33
C GLY A 92 -20.33 -22.50 5.85
N ARG A 93 -20.44 -23.83 5.96
CA ARG A 93 -21.65 -24.60 5.59
C ARG A 93 -22.80 -24.49 6.58
N LYS A 94 -22.59 -23.95 7.78
CA LYS A 94 -23.66 -23.74 8.78
C LYS A 94 -24.35 -22.37 8.65
N HIS A 95 -23.80 -21.49 7.82
CA HIS A 95 -24.30 -20.14 7.57
C HIS A 95 -24.76 -19.93 6.11
N ALA A 96 -24.89 -21.02 5.37
CA ALA A 96 -25.49 -21.09 4.02
C ALA A 96 -26.74 -21.96 4.10
#